data_AF-A0A968LSP7-F1
#
_entry.id   AF-A0A968LSP7-F1
#
_cell.length_a   1.000
_cell.length_b   1.000
_cell.length_c   1.000
_cell.angle_alpha   90.00
_cell.angle_beta   90.00
_cell.angle_gamma   90.00
#
_symmetry.space_group_name_H-M   'P 1'
#
loop_
_entity.id
_entity.type
_entity.pdbx_description
1 polymer ?
#
loop_
_entity_poly.entity_id
_entity_poly.type
_entity_poly.pdbx_seq_one_letter_code
_entity_poly.pdbx_strand_id
1 'polypeptide(L)'
;MSERGKALLFYPSMLLLIALLVAGYSGNHFSFSFGFGVDFLFGSIAVLIVVSLYGIWWGTIASLIAGVYTITLWQHPYALIIFTCETLFIAWRLRRGNQNLLLIDMIFWLLIGMPLVWFFLWEYSSSRNNYNPNYFSQTASQWNF
;
A
#
# COMPACT_ATOMS: atom_id res chain seq x y z
N MET A 1 -21.98 29.79 17.98
CA MET A 1 -21.97 28.40 17.47
C MET A 1 -20.80 27.67 18.14
N SER A 2 -21.11 26.62 18.89
CA SER A 2 -20.31 26.09 20.00
C SER A 2 -19.09 25.27 19.55
N GLU A 3 -17.89 25.68 19.98
CA GLU A 3 -16.63 24.92 19.88
C GLU A 3 -16.71 23.53 20.56
N ARG A 4 -17.71 23.31 21.42
CA ARG A 4 -17.91 22.03 22.12
C ARG A 4 -18.39 20.89 21.21
N GLY A 5 -18.85 21.18 19.99
CA GLY A 5 -19.27 20.15 19.01
C GLY A 5 -18.13 19.41 18.31
N LYS A 6 -16.92 19.99 18.26
CA LYS A 6 -15.76 19.37 17.58
C LYS A 6 -15.00 18.40 18.48
N ALA A 7 -15.04 18.60 19.80
CA ALA A 7 -14.29 17.79 20.76
C ALA A 7 -14.92 16.42 21.06
N LEU A 8 -16.23 16.27 20.89
CA LEU A 8 -16.93 15.00 21.13
C LEU A 8 -16.84 14.01 19.95
N LEU A 9 -16.40 14.45 18.77
CA LEU A 9 -16.27 13.62 17.56
C LEU A 9 -14.88 12.97 17.38
N PHE A 10 -13.92 13.24 18.27
CA PHE A 10 -12.50 12.99 17.97
C PHE A 10 -11.68 12.38 19.12
N TYR A 11 -12.27 11.44 19.86
CA TYR A 11 -11.46 10.34 20.42
C TYR A 11 -11.67 9.13 19.52
N PRO A 12 -10.71 8.79 18.65
CA PRO A 12 -10.86 7.61 17.82
C PRO A 12 -10.80 6.40 18.77
N SER A 13 -11.93 5.70 18.89
CA SER A 13 -12.12 4.65 19.90
C SER A 13 -11.22 3.45 19.62
N MET A 14 -10.74 2.76 20.64
CA MET A 14 -9.96 1.53 20.40
C MET A 14 -10.74 0.47 19.60
N LEU A 15 -12.07 0.47 19.70
CA LEU A 15 -12.94 -0.38 18.90
C LEU A 15 -12.84 -0.06 17.40
N LEU A 16 -12.82 1.23 17.02
CA LEU A 16 -12.64 1.64 15.63
C LEU A 16 -11.26 1.23 15.12
N LEU A 17 -10.21 1.36 15.92
CA LEU A 17 -8.86 0.91 15.56
C LEU A 17 -8.84 -0.58 15.25
N ILE A 18 -9.39 -1.40 16.17
CA ILE A 18 -9.45 -2.85 15.99
C ILE A 18 -10.26 -3.20 14.74
N ALA A 19 -11.42 -2.56 14.54
CA ALA A 19 -12.24 -2.77 13.36
C ALA A 19 -11.49 -2.44 12.06
N LEU A 20 -10.73 -1.34 12.03
CA LEU A 20 -9.92 -0.95 10.87
C LEU A 20 -8.74 -1.89 10.64
N LEU A 21 -8.10 -2.41 11.69
CA LEU A 21 -7.03 -3.41 11.55
C LEU A 21 -7.57 -4.72 10.95
N VAL A 22 -8.72 -5.19 11.45
CA VAL A 22 -9.40 -6.39 10.93
C VAL A 22 -9.85 -6.16 9.49
N ALA A 23 -10.41 -4.99 9.19
CA ALA A 23 -10.81 -4.62 7.83
C ALA A 23 -9.62 -4.49 6.89
N GLY A 24 -8.47 -3.98 7.35
CA GLY A 24 -7.25 -3.88 6.55
C GLY A 24 -6.69 -5.25 6.17
N TYR A 25 -6.66 -6.17 7.13
CA TYR A 25 -6.24 -7.56 6.89
C TYR A 25 -7.22 -8.31 5.98
N SER A 26 -8.52 -8.25 6.30
CA SER A 26 -9.56 -9.00 5.58
C SER A 26 -9.87 -8.40 4.21
N GLY A 27 -9.75 -7.08 4.05
CA GLY A 27 -9.96 -6.38 2.79
C GLY A 27 -8.98 -6.82 1.71
N ASN A 28 -7.77 -7.23 2.10
CA ASN A 28 -6.81 -7.80 1.16
C ASN A 28 -7.19 -9.20 0.66
N HIS A 29 -8.13 -9.91 1.32
CA HIS A 29 -8.69 -11.16 0.76
C HIS A 29 -9.63 -10.91 -0.42
N PHE A 30 -10.26 -9.74 -0.49
CA PHE A 30 -11.14 -9.34 -1.59
C PHE A 30 -10.37 -8.66 -2.73
N SER A 31 -9.06 -8.89 -2.82
CA SER A 31 -8.19 -8.29 -3.82
C SER A 31 -8.78 -8.47 -5.22
N PHE A 32 -9.04 -7.35 -5.90
CA PHE A 32 -9.57 -7.38 -7.25
C PHE A 32 -8.40 -7.37 -8.24
N SER A 33 -8.22 -8.47 -8.97
CA SER A 33 -7.17 -8.59 -9.96
C SER A 33 -7.57 -7.87 -11.24
N PHE A 34 -6.85 -6.81 -11.60
CA PHE A 34 -7.12 -6.04 -12.83
C PHE A 34 -6.56 -6.73 -14.09
N GLY A 35 -5.92 -7.89 -13.95
CA GLY A 35 -5.09 -8.50 -15.00
C GLY A 35 -3.66 -7.94 -14.98
N PHE A 36 -2.73 -8.59 -15.70
CA PHE A 36 -1.30 -8.24 -15.74
C PHE A 36 -0.53 -8.42 -14.41
N GLY A 37 -1.10 -9.17 -13.45
CA GLY A 37 -0.46 -9.44 -12.16
C GLY A 37 -0.50 -8.26 -11.18
N VAL A 38 -1.39 -7.28 -11.41
CA VAL A 38 -1.64 -6.16 -10.50
C VAL A 38 -3.00 -6.34 -9.83
N ASP A 39 -3.00 -6.48 -8.51
CA ASP A 39 -4.23 -6.55 -7.71
C ASP A 39 -4.47 -5.25 -6.95
N PHE A 40 -5.73 -4.79 -6.94
CA PHE A 40 -6.15 -3.69 -6.09
C PHE A 40 -6.43 -4.19 -4.68
N LEU A 41 -5.67 -3.67 -3.70
CA LEU A 41 -5.71 -4.09 -2.31
C LEU A 41 -6.53 -3.11 -1.48
N PHE A 42 -7.74 -3.52 -1.07
CA PHE A 42 -8.64 -2.69 -0.27
C PHE A 42 -8.08 -2.38 1.13
N GLY A 43 -7.10 -3.15 1.61
CA GLY A 43 -6.49 -2.93 2.91
C GLY A 43 -5.73 -1.60 3.03
N SER A 44 -5.23 -1.04 1.92
CA SER A 44 -4.55 0.27 1.95
C SER A 44 -5.50 1.37 2.43
N ILE A 45 -6.77 1.34 2.01
CA ILE A 45 -7.78 2.33 2.43
C ILE A 45 -7.95 2.31 3.95
N ALA A 46 -8.03 1.13 4.56
CA ALA A 46 -8.13 1.00 6.02
C ALA A 46 -6.89 1.57 6.71
N VAL A 47 -5.70 1.31 6.17
CA VAL A 47 -4.42 1.84 6.69
C VAL A 47 -4.38 3.37 6.59
N LEU A 48 -4.86 3.96 5.48
CA LEU A 48 -4.96 5.41 5.31
C LEU A 48 -5.92 6.05 6.32
N ILE A 49 -7.01 5.36 6.67
CA ILE A 49 -7.92 5.80 7.72
C ILE A 49 -7.23 5.71 9.09
N VAL A 50 -6.50 4.63 9.37
CA VAL A 50 -5.77 4.49 10.66
C VAL A 50 -4.69 5.57 10.79
N VAL A 51 -3.89 5.82 9.76
CA VAL A 51 -2.80 6.80 9.84
C VAL A 51 -3.31 8.23 9.98
N SER A 52 -4.48 8.54 9.40
CA SER A 52 -5.11 9.86 9.52
C SER A 52 -5.76 10.10 10.88
N LEU A 53 -6.32 9.07 11.51
CA LEU A 53 -7.00 9.19 12.81
C LEU A 53 -6.07 8.98 14.01
N TYR A 54 -5.15 8.02 13.93
CA TYR A 54 -4.31 7.58 15.05
C TYR A 54 -2.82 7.94 14.87
N GLY A 55 -2.45 8.50 13.73
CA GLY A 55 -1.10 8.98 13.45
C GLY A 55 -0.13 7.88 13.01
N ILE A 56 1.16 8.26 12.93
CA ILE A 56 2.22 7.43 12.31
C ILE A 56 2.38 6.05 12.97
N TRP A 57 2.36 5.98 14.30
CA TRP A 57 2.67 4.74 15.01
C TRP A 57 1.63 3.65 14.72
N TRP A 58 0.35 4.00 14.86
CA TRP A 58 -0.75 3.08 14.58
C TRP A 58 -0.94 2.83 13.09
N GLY A 59 -0.71 3.84 12.25
CA GLY A 59 -0.71 3.68 10.79
C GLY A 59 0.32 2.65 10.33
N THR A 60 1.57 2.75 10.81
CA THR A 60 2.63 1.80 10.45
C THR A 60 2.28 0.39 10.89
N ILE A 61 1.77 0.21 12.11
CA ILE A 61 1.31 -1.10 12.61
C ILE A 61 0.20 -1.66 11.69
N ALA A 62 -0.78 -0.83 11.33
CA ALA A 62 -1.84 -1.23 10.40
C ALA A 62 -1.28 -1.65 9.03
N SER A 63 -0.32 -0.88 8.49
CA SER A 63 0.32 -1.19 7.20
C SER A 63 1.07 -2.52 7.23
N LEU A 64 1.75 -2.82 8.34
CA LEU A 64 2.45 -4.09 8.51
C LEU A 64 1.47 -5.25 8.62
N ILE A 65 0.42 -5.12 9.42
CA ILE A 65 -0.60 -6.16 9.59
C ILE A 65 -1.31 -6.45 8.26
N ALA A 66 -1.74 -5.40 7.54
CA ALA A 66 -2.37 -5.56 6.23
C ALA A 66 -1.37 -6.12 5.20
N GLY A 67 -0.11 -5.67 5.23
CA GLY A 67 0.95 -6.08 4.32
C GLY A 67 1.48 -7.50 4.53
N VAL A 68 1.36 -8.09 5.72
CA VAL A 68 1.78 -9.49 5.94
C VAL A 68 1.01 -10.45 5.02
N TYR A 69 -0.27 -10.18 4.77
CA TYR A 69 -1.08 -11.00 3.85
C TYR A 69 -0.64 -10.86 2.38
N THR A 70 -0.08 -9.72 1.99
CA THR A 70 0.38 -9.52 0.60
C THR A 70 1.63 -10.34 0.29
N ILE A 71 2.45 -10.67 1.29
CA ILE A 71 3.57 -11.61 1.14
C ILE A 71 3.07 -13.00 0.75
N THR A 72 2.02 -13.50 1.40
CA THR A 72 1.45 -14.82 1.08
C THR A 72 0.75 -14.82 -0.28
N LEU A 73 0.13 -13.71 -0.67
CA LEU A 73 -0.58 -13.58 -1.94
C LEU A 73 0.39 -13.48 -3.13
N TRP A 74 1.41 -12.62 -3.02
CA TRP A 74 2.30 -12.29 -4.14
C TRP A 74 3.65 -13.01 -4.07
N GLN A 75 3.90 -13.81 -3.02
CA GLN A 75 5.15 -14.54 -2.77
C GLN A 75 6.40 -13.64 -2.66
N HIS A 76 6.21 -12.32 -2.64
CA HIS A 76 7.28 -11.33 -2.62
C HIS A 76 6.96 -10.17 -1.66
N PRO A 77 7.94 -9.66 -0.90
CA PRO A 77 7.73 -8.63 0.12
C PRO A 77 7.61 -7.21 -0.43
N TYR A 78 7.69 -7.02 -1.75
CA TYR A 78 7.73 -5.70 -2.37
C TYR A 78 6.49 -4.85 -2.07
N ALA A 79 5.30 -5.47 -2.09
CA ALA A 79 4.05 -4.80 -1.76
C ALA A 79 4.07 -4.26 -0.32
N LEU A 80 4.52 -5.07 0.64
CA LEU A 80 4.66 -4.65 2.04
C LEU A 80 5.57 -3.43 2.17
N ILE A 81 6.72 -3.43 1.49
CA ILE A 81 7.68 -2.32 1.55
C ILE A 81 7.04 -1.04 0.99
N ILE A 82 6.40 -1.11 -0.18
CA ILE A 82 5.78 0.04 -0.83
C ILE A 82 4.67 0.64 0.04
N PHE A 83 3.74 -0.18 0.53
CA PHE A 83 2.63 0.31 1.38
C PHE A 83 3.10 0.82 2.75
N THR A 84 4.19 0.27 3.29
CA THR A 84 4.80 0.81 4.51
C THR A 84 5.41 2.19 4.23
N CYS A 85 6.12 2.36 3.12
CA CYS A 85 6.66 3.65 2.69
C CYS A 85 5.55 4.69 2.43
N GLU A 86 4.45 4.28 1.79
CA GLU A 86 3.26 5.10 1.57
C GLU A 86 2.72 5.64 2.90
N THR A 87 2.50 4.73 3.85
CA THR A 87 1.97 5.06 5.18
C THR A 87 2.87 6.06 5.91
N LEU A 88 4.19 5.85 5.88
CA LEU A 88 5.16 6.74 6.51
C LEU A 88 5.17 8.13 5.85
N PHE A 89 5.14 8.18 4.52
CA PHE A 89 5.11 9.43 3.77
C PHE A 89 3.83 10.23 4.06
N ILE A 90 2.68 9.56 4.04
CA ILE A 90 1.38 10.17 4.34
C ILE A 90 1.35 10.67 5.78
N ALA A 91 1.79 9.87 6.75
CA ALA A 91 1.87 10.28 8.15
C ALA A 91 2.73 11.55 8.33
N TRP A 92 3.88 11.60 7.67
CA TRP A 92 4.78 12.75 7.71
C TRP A 92 4.14 14.00 7.10
N ARG A 93 3.47 13.88 5.96
CA ARG A 93 2.82 15.01 5.29
C ARG A 93 1.56 15.49 6.03
N LEU A 94 0.82 14.60 6.69
CA LEU A 94 -0.31 14.98 7.53
C LEU A 94 0.14 15.80 8.75
N ARG A 95 1.27 15.44 9.37
CA ARG A 95 1.88 16.21 10.47
C ARG A 95 2.28 17.64 10.07
N ARG A 96 2.52 17.89 8.78
CA ARG A 96 2.87 19.20 8.23
C ARG A 96 1.64 20.07 7.91
N GLY A 97 0.43 19.64 8.29
CA GLY A 97 -0.78 20.48 8.28
C GLY A 97 -1.61 20.46 7.01
N ASN A 98 -1.19 19.71 6.00
CA ASN A 98 -1.91 19.66 4.74
C ASN A 98 -2.94 18.50 4.76
N GLN A 99 -4.17 18.76 4.34
CA GLN A 99 -5.34 17.93 4.68
C GLN A 99 -5.81 16.96 3.58
N ASN A 100 -5.37 17.14 2.33
CA ASN A 100 -5.84 16.31 1.22
C ASN A 100 -5.07 14.99 1.17
N LEU A 101 -5.60 13.95 1.82
CA LEU A 101 -5.07 12.58 1.80
C LEU A 101 -4.82 12.08 0.38
N LEU A 102 -5.83 12.19 -0.49
CA LEU A 102 -5.75 11.75 -1.88
C LEU A 102 -4.60 12.42 -2.66
N LEU A 103 -4.37 13.70 -2.42
CA LEU A 103 -3.31 14.44 -3.11
C LEU A 103 -1.92 14.02 -2.61
N ILE A 104 -1.77 13.69 -1.33
CA ILE A 104 -0.51 13.15 -0.78
C ILE A 104 -0.23 11.79 -1.39
N ASP A 105 -1.25 10.95 -1.42
CA ASP A 105 -1.20 9.60 -1.95
C ASP A 105 -0.78 9.61 -3.43
N MET A 106 -1.41 10.45 -4.24
CA MET A 106 -1.03 10.65 -5.64
C MET A 106 0.43 11.11 -5.80
N ILE A 107 0.90 12.05 -4.97
CA ILE A 107 2.29 12.51 -5.01
C ILE A 107 3.25 11.38 -4.63
N PHE A 108 2.91 10.60 -3.60
CA PHE A 108 3.69 9.44 -3.20
C PHE A 108 3.80 8.45 -4.36
N TRP A 109 2.67 8.08 -4.97
CA TRP A 109 2.66 7.14 -6.09
C TRP A 109 3.44 7.65 -7.29
N LEU A 110 3.34 8.93 -7.63
CA LEU A 110 4.05 9.51 -8.76
C LEU A 110 5.57 9.58 -8.54
N LEU A 111 6.02 9.93 -7.33
CA LEU A 111 7.43 10.21 -7.05
C LEU A 111 8.20 9.04 -6.44
N ILE A 112 7.51 8.14 -5.73
CA ILE A 112 8.14 7.08 -4.92
C ILE A 112 7.56 5.72 -5.27
N GLY A 113 6.22 5.58 -5.28
CA GLY A 113 5.54 4.32 -5.55
C GLY A 113 5.86 3.75 -6.93
N MET A 114 5.64 4.50 -8.00
CA MET A 114 5.92 4.07 -9.38
C MET A 114 7.41 3.74 -9.60
N PRO A 115 8.39 4.57 -9.17
CA PRO A 115 9.80 4.20 -9.24
C PRO A 115 10.16 2.92 -8.48
N LEU A 116 9.61 2.71 -7.28
CA LEU A 116 9.83 1.47 -6.51
C LEU A 116 9.24 0.26 -7.21
N VAL A 117 8.01 0.36 -7.74
CA VAL A 117 7.38 -0.71 -8.51
C VAL A 117 8.25 -1.07 -9.71
N TRP A 118 8.70 -0.06 -10.47
CA TRP A 118 9.59 -0.28 -11.60
C TRP A 118 10.89 -0.98 -11.19
N PHE A 119 11.53 -0.50 -10.13
CA PHE A 119 12.77 -1.07 -9.61
C PHE A 119 12.61 -2.54 -9.20
N PHE A 120 11.55 -2.88 -8.45
CA PHE A 120 11.30 -4.25 -8.03
C PHE A 120 10.93 -5.17 -9.19
N LEU A 121 10.16 -4.69 -10.17
CA LEU A 121 9.86 -5.47 -11.38
C LEU A 121 11.12 -5.71 -12.21
N TRP A 122 11.97 -4.70 -12.34
CA TRP A 122 13.25 -4.82 -13.03
C TRP A 122 14.16 -5.84 -12.33
N GLU A 123 14.34 -5.73 -11.01
CA GLU A 123 15.16 -6.65 -10.21
C GLU A 123 14.63 -8.09 -10.29
N TYR A 124 13.32 -8.27 -10.19
CA TYR A 124 12.67 -9.57 -10.34
C TYR A 124 12.90 -10.17 -11.74
N SER A 125 12.80 -9.35 -12.79
CA SER A 125 13.07 -9.79 -14.17
C SER A 125 14.56 -10.12 -14.39
N SER A 126 15.47 -9.30 -13.85
CA SER A 126 16.91 -9.49 -13.94
C SER A 126 17.33 -10.79 -13.26
N SER A 127 16.81 -11.05 -12.06
CA SER A 127 17.01 -12.30 -11.34
C SER A 127 16.59 -13.52 -12.17
N ARG A 128 15.40 -13.50 -12.80
CA ARG A 128 14.94 -14.61 -13.66
C ARG A 128 15.82 -14.83 -14.89
N ASN A 129 16.30 -13.76 -15.54
CA ASN A 129 17.17 -13.89 -16.71
C ASN A 129 18.53 -14.48 -16.37
N ASN A 130 19.07 -14.20 -15.19
CA ASN A 130 20.35 -14.78 -14.76
C ASN A 130 20.26 -16.30 -14.53
N TYR A 131 19.07 -16.84 -14.20
CA TYR A 131 18.87 -18.29 -14.06
C TYR A 131 18.57 -19.01 -15.38
N ASN A 132 18.02 -18.32 -16.38
CA ASN A 132 17.82 -18.90 -17.72
C ASN A 132 17.87 -17.77 -18.77
N PRO A 133 19.03 -17.58 -19.42
CA PRO A 133 19.25 -16.48 -20.37
C PRO A 133 18.43 -16.60 -21.67
N ASN A 134 17.76 -17.74 -21.91
CA ASN A 134 16.99 -18.00 -23.11
C ASN A 134 15.51 -17.58 -23.03
N TYR A 135 15.06 -16.97 -21.93
CA TYR A 135 13.66 -16.56 -21.79
C TYR A 135 13.24 -15.45 -22.77
N PHE A 136 14.10 -14.47 -23.02
CA PHE A 136 13.80 -13.38 -23.97
C PHE A 136 13.78 -13.85 -25.42
N SER A 137 14.66 -14.79 -25.80
CA SER A 137 14.69 -15.35 -27.16
C SER A 137 13.48 -16.24 -27.42
N GLN A 138 13.01 -17.00 -26.42
CA GLN A 138 11.80 -17.82 -26.55
C GLN A 138 10.53 -16.99 -26.57
N THR A 139 10.37 -16.01 -25.67
CA THR A 139 9.16 -15.15 -25.66
C THR A 139 9.08 -14.24 -26.88
N ALA A 140 10.19 -13.66 -27.35
CA ALA A 140 10.22 -12.90 -28.60
C ALA A 140 9.80 -13.73 -29.82
N SER A 141 10.11 -15.03 -29.85
CA SER A 141 9.67 -15.93 -30.92
C SER A 141 8.17 -16.28 -30.89
N GLN A 142 7.51 -16.10 -29.73
CA GLN A 142 6.06 -16.32 -29.58
C GLN A 142 5.22 -15.07 -29.87
N TRP A 143 5.82 -13.89 -29.90
CA TRP A 143 5.16 -12.62 -30.23
C TRP A 143 5.42 -12.15 -31.67
N ASN A 144 5.67 -13.09 -32.59
CA ASN A 144 5.69 -12.78 -34.02
C ASN A 144 4.25 -12.47 -34.49
N PHE A 145 3.90 -11.19 -34.50
CA PHE A 145 2.83 -10.63 -35.32
C PHE A 145 3.33 -10.42 -36.76
#